data_AF-A0A0N4TCV7-F1
#
_entry.id   AF-A0A0N4TCV7-F1
#
_cell.length_a   1.000
_cell.length_b   1.000
_cell.length_c   1.000
_cell.angle_alpha   90.00
_cell.angle_beta   90.00
_cell.angle_gamma   90.00
#
_symmetry.space_group_name_H-M   'P 1'
#
loop_
_entity.id
_entity.type
_entity.pdbx_description
1 polymer ?
#
loop_
_entity_poly.entity_id
_entity_poly.type
_entity_poly.pdbx_seq_one_letter_code
_entity_poly.pdbx_strand_id
1 'polypeptide(L)'
;MQDLRTKSLLLTGYLEYLINHFLSPSSLNRRTKKVMCTIMTPSDPEQRGCQLSLKFNIDISLVYRELVKRGVVVDKRYPDVIRVTPVHLYNSYTDVHRFMRALLDSLIVVEGDYEKLL
;
A
#
# COMPACT_ATOMS: atom_id res chain seq x y z
N MET A 1 -7.72 26.26 1.76
CA MET A 1 -6.52 25.44 2.08
C MET A 1 -6.80 24.41 3.16
N GLN A 2 -7.53 24.75 4.22
CA GLN A 2 -7.86 23.81 5.31
C GLN A 2 -8.66 22.58 4.83
N ASP A 3 -9.63 22.76 3.93
CA ASP A 3 -10.42 21.63 3.37
C ASP A 3 -9.56 20.62 2.60
N LEU A 4 -8.53 21.09 1.91
CA LEU A 4 -7.59 20.23 1.18
C LEU A 4 -6.74 19.39 2.15
N ARG A 5 -6.27 19.99 3.25
CA ARG A 5 -5.57 19.26 4.31
C ARG A 5 -6.50 18.24 4.97
N THR A 6 -7.74 18.60 5.29
CA THR A 6 -8.73 17.67 5.86
C THR A 6 -8.97 16.47 4.94
N LYS A 7 -9.19 16.71 3.64
CA LYS A 7 -9.33 15.62 2.65
C LYS A 7 -8.07 14.76 2.58
N SER A 8 -6.88 15.38 2.58
CA SER A 8 -5.60 14.67 2.59
C SER A 8 -5.44 13.75 3.79
N LEU A 9 -5.80 14.24 4.99
CA LEU A 9 -5.73 13.47 6.24
C LEU A 9 -6.65 12.25 6.17
N LEU A 10 -7.91 12.45 5.79
CA LEU A 10 -8.90 11.37 5.70
C LEU A 10 -8.55 10.35 4.62
N LEU A 11 -8.10 10.79 3.45
CA LEU A 11 -7.77 9.90 2.34
C LEU A 11 -6.53 9.03 2.65
N THR A 12 -5.52 9.62 3.28
CA THR A 12 -4.32 8.90 3.70
C THR A 12 -4.60 8.00 4.90
N GLY A 13 -5.43 8.45 5.85
CA GLY A 13 -5.89 7.65 6.98
C GLY A 13 -6.73 6.44 6.52
N TYR A 14 -7.54 6.61 5.47
CA TYR A 14 -8.28 5.49 4.87
C TYR A 14 -7.34 4.46 4.23
N LEU A 15 -6.31 4.92 3.51
CA LEU A 15 -5.28 4.03 2.97
C LEU A 15 -4.55 3.27 4.10
N GLU A 16 -4.09 3.97 5.14
CA GLU A 16 -3.45 3.38 6.32
C GLU A 16 -4.35 2.35 7.01
N TYR A 17 -5.63 2.68 7.20
CA TYR A 17 -6.63 1.76 7.75
C TYR A 17 -6.73 0.47 6.93
N LEU A 18 -6.87 0.55 5.61
CA LEU A 18 -7.00 -0.63 4.76
C LEU A 18 -5.72 -1.47 4.74
N ILE A 19 -4.54 -0.85 4.74
CA ILE A 19 -3.26 -1.56 4.83
C ILE A 19 -3.18 -2.34 6.14
N ASN A 20 -3.45 -1.69 7.27
CA ASN A 20 -3.44 -2.36 8.56
C ASN A 20 -4.49 -3.47 8.65
N HIS A 21 -5.69 -3.22 8.09
CA HIS A 21 -6.77 -4.20 8.08
C HIS A 21 -6.45 -5.46 7.27
N PHE A 22 -5.79 -5.35 6.11
CA PHE A 22 -5.55 -6.52 5.24
C PHE A 22 -4.13 -7.08 5.28
N LEU A 23 -3.14 -6.32 5.77
CA LEU A 23 -1.73 -6.70 5.67
C LEU A 23 -0.98 -6.70 7.00
N SER A 24 -1.52 -6.12 8.08
CA SER A 24 -0.88 -6.17 9.40
C SER A 24 -0.76 -7.63 9.89
N PRO A 25 0.39 -8.03 10.45
CA PRO A 25 0.57 -9.36 11.04
C PRO A 25 -0.46 -9.71 12.13
N SER A 26 -0.99 -8.70 12.83
CA SER A 26 -1.98 -8.88 13.91
C SER A 26 -3.44 -8.83 13.45
N SER A 27 -3.70 -8.61 12.15
CA SER A 27 -5.07 -8.51 11.65
C SER A 27 -5.71 -9.88 11.43
N LEU A 28 -6.94 -10.05 11.91
CA LEU A 28 -7.78 -11.21 11.62
C LEU A 28 -8.22 -11.29 10.15
N ASN A 29 -8.18 -10.15 9.44
CA ASN A 29 -8.54 -10.06 8.02
C ASN A 29 -7.31 -10.11 7.11
N ARG A 30 -6.15 -10.52 7.64
CA ARG A 30 -4.91 -10.58 6.88
C ARG A 30 -5.06 -11.50 5.67
N ARG A 31 -4.63 -11.01 4.50
CA ARG A 31 -4.82 -11.69 3.20
C ARG A 31 -3.55 -12.33 2.64
N THR A 32 -2.41 -12.01 3.22
CA THR A 32 -1.11 -12.63 2.89
C THR A 32 -0.68 -13.55 4.02
N LYS A 33 0.13 -14.57 3.70
CA LYS A 33 0.66 -15.51 4.71
C LYS A 33 2.13 -15.23 5.02
N LYS A 34 2.97 -15.13 3.99
CA LYS A 34 4.44 -15.00 4.08
C LYS A 34 4.92 -13.59 3.77
N VAL A 35 4.25 -12.89 2.85
CA VAL A 35 4.61 -11.51 2.51
C VAL A 35 4.08 -10.59 3.60
N MET A 36 5.02 -9.88 4.22
CA MET A 36 4.79 -8.91 5.28
C MET A 36 4.89 -7.51 4.69
N CYS A 37 4.02 -6.62 5.13
CA CYS A 37 4.04 -5.21 4.76
C CYS A 37 4.02 -4.36 6.03
N THR A 38 4.98 -3.47 6.16
CA THR A 38 5.10 -2.53 7.28
C THR A 38 5.05 -1.10 6.77
N ILE A 39 4.22 -0.26 7.38
CA ILE A 39 4.22 1.18 7.11
C ILE A 39 5.41 1.80 7.84
N MET A 40 6.33 2.42 7.10
CA MET A 40 7.48 3.13 7.69
C MET A 40 7.17 4.58 8.06
N THR A 41 6.17 5.17 7.40
CA THR A 41 5.76 6.54 7.66
C THR A 41 5.13 6.65 9.06
N PRO A 42 5.40 7.72 9.83
CA PRO A 42 4.77 7.92 11.15
C PRO A 42 3.24 7.81 11.08
N SER A 43 2.64 7.14 12.08
CA SER A 43 1.19 6.99 12.19
C SER A 43 0.50 8.30 12.60
N ASP A 44 1.20 9.16 13.35
CA ASP A 44 0.73 10.50 13.70
C ASP A 44 0.50 11.33 12.43
N PRO A 45 -0.75 11.70 12.09
CA PRO A 45 -1.06 12.42 10.86
C PRO A 45 -0.41 13.81 10.79
N GLU A 46 -0.04 14.41 11.91
CA GLU A 46 0.66 15.70 11.96
C GLU A 46 2.16 15.59 11.65
N GLN A 47 2.71 14.37 11.70
CA GLN A 47 4.10 14.08 11.34
C GLN A 47 4.23 13.51 9.91
N ARG A 48 3.16 13.57 9.10
CA ARG A 48 3.18 13.09 7.70
C ARG A 48 2.35 13.93 6.73
N GLY A 49 2.74 13.84 5.47
CA GLY A 49 1.96 14.30 4.32
C GLY A 49 0.91 13.29 3.89
N CYS A 50 0.57 13.29 2.59
CA CYS A 50 -0.32 12.29 2.00
C CYS A 50 0.36 10.99 1.59
N GLN A 51 1.69 10.92 1.65
CA GLN A 51 2.45 9.76 1.21
C GLN A 51 2.60 8.74 2.34
N LEU A 52 2.40 7.45 2.05
CA LEU A 52 2.82 6.34 2.90
C LEU A 52 3.92 5.51 2.21
N SER A 53 4.97 5.20 2.97
CA SER A 53 6.05 4.29 2.57
C SER A 53 5.75 2.89 3.10
N LEU A 54 5.54 1.94 2.19
CA LEU A 54 5.22 0.54 2.48
C LEU A 54 6.47 -0.32 2.23
N LYS A 55 7.01 -0.91 3.29
CA LYS A 55 8.16 -1.82 3.24
C LYS A 55 7.70 -3.26 3.22
N PHE A 56 8.24 -4.05 2.31
CA PHE A 56 7.96 -5.46 2.15
C PHE A 56 9.16 -6.32 2.59
N ASN A 57 8.94 -7.61 2.85
CA ASN A 57 10.02 -8.56 3.15
C ASN A 57 10.50 -9.33 1.90
N ILE A 58 10.27 -8.79 0.71
CA ILE A 58 10.59 -9.39 -0.59
C ILE A 58 11.13 -8.32 -1.55
N ASP A 59 11.77 -8.75 -2.65
CA ASP A 59 12.18 -7.82 -3.71
C ASP A 59 10.97 -7.07 -4.27
N ILE A 60 11.02 -5.75 -4.19
CA ILE A 60 9.90 -4.89 -4.59
C ILE A 60 9.56 -4.99 -6.08
N SER A 61 10.51 -5.41 -6.91
CA SER A 61 10.33 -5.58 -8.35
C SER A 61 9.22 -6.58 -8.67
N LEU A 62 9.04 -7.60 -7.82
CA LEU A 62 8.01 -8.62 -7.98
C LEU A 62 6.61 -8.00 -7.83
N VAL A 63 6.39 -7.26 -6.74
CA VAL A 63 5.12 -6.56 -6.47
C VAL A 63 4.88 -5.44 -7.47
N TYR A 64 5.92 -4.64 -7.77
CA TYR A 64 5.85 -3.53 -8.70
C TYR A 64 5.40 -3.98 -10.10
N ARG A 65 5.97 -5.08 -10.62
CA ARG A 65 5.58 -5.63 -11.93
C ARG A 65 4.09 -5.98 -11.96
N GLU A 66 3.57 -6.59 -10.91
CA GLU A 66 2.15 -6.97 -10.82
C GLU A 66 1.23 -5.75 -10.67
N LEU A 67 1.66 -4.70 -9.96
CA LEU A 67 0.94 -3.44 -9.87
C LEU A 67 0.87 -2.71 -11.22
N VAL A 68 1.97 -2.64 -11.96
CA VAL A 68 2.03 -2.02 -13.30
C VAL A 68 1.09 -2.73 -14.28
N LYS A 69 1.06 -4.06 -14.27
CA LYS A 69 0.10 -4.86 -15.08
C LYS A 69 -1.36 -4.51 -14.80
N ARG A 70 -1.65 -4.06 -13.58
CA ARG A 70 -3.00 -3.64 -13.12
C ARG A 70 -3.24 -2.14 -13.29
N GLY A 71 -2.35 -1.42 -13.98
CA GLY A 71 -2.47 0.02 -14.24
C GLY A 71 -2.19 0.92 -13.03
N VAL A 72 -1.54 0.40 -11.99
CA VAL A 72 -1.19 1.18 -10.80
C VAL A 72 0.19 1.81 -10.99
N VAL A 73 0.25 3.14 -10.80
CA VAL A 73 1.50 3.91 -10.84
C VAL A 73 1.89 4.30 -9.43
N VAL A 74 3.09 3.88 -9.01
CA VAL A 74 3.68 4.17 -7.69
C VAL A 74 5.18 4.38 -7.80
N ASP A 75 5.78 5.07 -6.84
CA ASP A 75 7.24 5.21 -6.73
C ASP A 75 7.81 4.00 -6.00
N LYS A 76 8.69 3.24 -6.65
CA LYS A 76 9.41 2.12 -6.01
C LYS A 76 10.79 2.58 -5.54
N ARG A 77 11.21 2.10 -4.38
CA ARG A 77 12.51 2.35 -3.78
C ARG A 77 13.15 1.02 -3.43
N TYR A 78 14.28 0.74 -4.05
CA TYR A 78 15.02 -0.48 -3.80
C TYR A 78 15.57 -0.53 -2.37
N PRO A 79 15.65 -1.72 -1.76
CA PRO A 79 15.28 -3.01 -2.36
C PRO A 79 13.78 -3.38 -2.26
N ASP A 80 13.04 -2.79 -1.32
CA ASP A 80 11.84 -3.42 -0.76
C ASP A 80 10.69 -2.44 -0.43
N VAL A 81 10.69 -1.22 -0.97
CA VAL A 81 9.72 -0.17 -0.60
C VAL A 81 8.90 0.33 -1.78
N ILE A 82 7.59 0.50 -1.59
CA ILE A 82 6.71 1.31 -2.46
C ILE A 82 6.23 2.54 -1.68
N ARG A 83 6.28 3.71 -2.32
CA ARG A 83 5.65 4.93 -1.83
C ARG A 83 4.33 5.16 -2.55
N VAL A 84 3.25 5.25 -1.78
CA VAL A 84 1.89 5.48 -2.27
C VAL A 84 1.43 6.83 -1.80
N THR A 85 1.00 7.69 -2.72
CA THR A 85 0.63 9.08 -2.41
C THR A 85 -0.76 9.39 -2.96
N PRO A 86 -1.83 9.11 -2.21
CA PRO A 86 -3.18 9.55 -2.56
C PRO A 86 -3.29 11.09 -2.46
N VAL A 87 -3.06 11.78 -3.57
CA VAL A 87 -3.10 13.23 -3.64
C VAL A 87 -4.55 13.71 -3.65
N HIS A 88 -4.92 14.44 -2.60
CA HIS A 88 -6.27 14.93 -2.35
C HIS A 88 -6.88 15.81 -3.46
N LEU A 89 -6.07 16.37 -4.38
CA LEU A 89 -6.57 17.16 -5.51
C LEU A 89 -7.28 16.30 -6.56
N TYR A 90 -6.76 15.11 -6.86
CA TYR A 90 -7.24 14.30 -7.99
C TYR A 90 -7.50 12.82 -7.65
N ASN A 91 -7.16 12.37 -6.44
CA ASN A 91 -7.53 11.03 -5.98
C ASN A 91 -8.79 11.06 -5.12
N SER A 92 -9.54 9.97 -5.23
CA SER A 92 -10.77 9.67 -4.50
C SER A 92 -10.58 8.49 -3.54
N TYR A 93 -11.51 8.31 -2.60
CA TYR A 93 -11.54 7.10 -1.76
C TYR A 93 -11.69 5.83 -2.60
N THR A 94 -12.42 5.92 -3.71
CA THR A 94 -12.56 4.82 -4.68
C THR A 94 -11.21 4.45 -5.30
N ASP A 95 -10.33 5.42 -5.58
CA ASP A 95 -8.98 5.14 -6.09
C ASP A 95 -8.12 4.44 -5.04
N VAL A 96 -8.20 4.88 -3.78
CA VAL A 96 -7.53 4.19 -2.66
C VAL A 96 -8.02 2.75 -2.53
N HIS A 97 -9.32 2.52 -2.61
CA HIS A 97 -9.89 1.17 -2.56
C HIS A 97 -9.48 0.32 -3.77
N ARG A 98 -9.47 0.90 -4.98
CA ARG A 98 -8.98 0.23 -6.20
C ARG A 98 -7.50 -0.13 -6.09
N PHE A 99 -6.68 0.78 -5.60
CA PHE A 99 -5.27 0.53 -5.30
C PHE A 99 -5.12 -0.64 -4.33
N MET A 100 -5.86 -0.63 -3.22
CA MET A 100 -5.77 -1.71 -2.23
C MET A 100 -6.16 -3.07 -2.80
N ARG A 101 -7.21 -3.16 -3.63
CA ARG A 101 -7.54 -4.41 -4.33
C ARG A 101 -6.41 -4.86 -5.25
N ALA A 102 -5.87 -3.96 -6.07
CA ALA A 102 -4.76 -4.27 -6.97
C ALA A 102 -3.50 -4.72 -6.21
N LEU A 103 -3.19 -4.10 -5.06
CA LEU A 103 -2.10 -4.50 -4.20
C LEU A 103 -2.33 -5.92 -3.64
N LEU A 104 -3.52 -6.20 -3.10
CA LEU A 104 -3.83 -7.54 -2.58
C LEU A 104 -3.74 -8.62 -3.66
N ASP A 105 -4.31 -8.38 -4.84
CA ASP A 105 -4.24 -9.32 -5.96
C ASP A 105 -2.80 -9.53 -6.42
N SER A 106 -1.96 -8.48 -6.39
CA SER A 106 -0.54 -8.57 -6.72
C SER A 106 0.21 -9.42 -5.71
N LEU A 107 -0.06 -9.23 -4.42
CA LEU A 107 0.59 -9.99 -3.34
C LEU A 107 0.19 -11.46 -3.36
N ILE A 108 -1.07 -11.79 -3.66
CA ILE A 108 -1.54 -13.17 -3.79
C ILE A 108 -0.80 -13.90 -4.93
N VAL A 109 -0.63 -13.23 -6.08
CA VAL A 109 0.13 -13.80 -7.21
C VAL A 109 1.60 -14.03 -6.81
N VAL A 110 2.24 -13.02 -6.20
CA VAL A 110 3.64 -13.14 -5.79
C VAL A 110 3.84 -14.22 -4.74
N GLU A 111 2.93 -14.39 -3.78
CA GLU A 111 2.98 -15.49 -2.82
C GLU A 111 2.84 -16.86 -3.48
N GLY A 112 1.90 -17.00 -4.42
CA GLY A 112 1.69 -18.26 -5.14
C GLY A 112 2.89 -18.67 -6.01
N ASP A 113 3.61 -17.70 -6.58
CA ASP A 113 4.84 -17.98 -7.33
C ASP A 113 6.03 -18.29 -6.41
N TYR A 114 6.09 -17.65 -5.24
CA TYR A 114 7.11 -17.95 -4.21
C TYR A 114 6.97 -19.38 -3.66
N GLU A 115 5.74 -19.91 -3.59
CA GLU A 115 5.49 -21.30 -3.16
C GLU A 115 5.93 -22.35 -4.18
N LYS A 116 6.06 -22.01 -5.47
CA LYS A 116 6.50 -22.96 -6.51
C LYS A 116 8.02 -23.09 -6.62
N LEU A 117 8.77 -22.17 -6.00
CA LEU A 117 10.24 -22.11 -6.04
C LEU A 117 10.89 -22.82 -4.84
N LEU A 118 10.08 -23.34 -3.92
CA LEU A 118 10.48 -24.15 -2.77
C LEU A 118 9.94 -25.58 -2.94
#